data_AF-A0A2K9DIU6-F1
#
_entry.id   AF-A0A2K9DIU6-F1
#
_cell.length_a   1.000
_cell.length_b   1.000
_cell.length_c   1.000
_cell.angle_alpha   90.00
_cell.angle_beta   90.00
_cell.angle_gamma   90.00
#
_symmetry.space_group_name_H-M   'P 1'
#
loop_
_entity.id
_entity.type
_entity.pdbx_description
1 polymer ?
#
loop_
_entity_poly.entity_id
_entity_poly.type
_entity_poly.pdbx_seq_one_letter_code
_entity_poly.pdbx_strand_id
1 'polypeptide(L)'
;MLDPHEKTIDLRIDRLRKAVAHADAISTDQAPQILHANRTITVLTENRIFVAAHAQSLIEQIVSNTPLPMQDSALVQHVRPLTILIEQANIAAARLRKIIGAHQ
;
A
#
# COMPACT_ATOMS: atom_id res chain seq x y z
N MET A 1 -9.93 -23.42 5.46
CA MET A 1 -9.54 -22.55 6.59
C MET A 1 -8.32 -21.78 6.10
N LEU A 2 -8.37 -20.45 5.95
CA LEU A 2 -7.22 -19.64 5.47
C LEU A 2 -6.10 -19.65 6.51
N ASP A 3 -4.85 -19.70 6.04
CA ASP A 3 -3.63 -19.66 6.86
C ASP A 3 -3.59 -18.33 7.67
N PRO A 4 -3.24 -18.34 8.97
CA PRO A 4 -3.04 -17.12 9.76
C PRO A 4 -2.12 -16.07 9.10
N HIS A 5 -1.14 -16.51 8.30
CA HIS A 5 -0.27 -15.63 7.53
C HIS A 5 -1.01 -14.94 6.37
N GLU A 6 -1.86 -15.66 5.64
CA GLU A 6 -2.72 -15.10 4.59
C GLU A 6 -3.69 -14.06 5.16
N LYS A 7 -4.31 -14.35 6.32
CA LYS A 7 -5.18 -13.39 7.02
C LYS A 7 -4.45 -12.10 7.42
N THR A 8 -3.16 -12.21 7.76
CA THR A 8 -2.34 -11.05 8.12
C THR A 8 -2.03 -10.19 6.89
N ILE A 9 -1.72 -10.81 5.76
CA ILE A 9 -1.44 -10.10 4.50
C ILE A 9 -2.69 -9.38 4.00
N ASP A 10 -3.84 -10.05 3.94
CA ASP A 10 -5.10 -9.45 3.48
C ASP A 10 -5.50 -8.25 4.36
N LEU A 11 -5.33 -8.37 5.67
CA LEU A 11 -5.58 -7.28 6.61
C LEU A 11 -4.64 -6.09 6.36
N ARG A 12 -3.36 -6.35 6.07
CA ARG A 12 -2.37 -5.30 5.80
C ARG A 12 -2.66 -4.58 4.47
N ILE A 13 -3.08 -5.32 3.44
CA ILE A 13 -3.52 -4.76 2.16
C ILE A 13 -4.78 -3.89 2.35
N ASP A 14 -5.78 -4.38 3.08
CA ASP A 14 -7.02 -3.62 3.34
C ASP A 14 -6.73 -2.34 4.15
N ARG A 15 -5.88 -2.43 5.19
CA ARG A 15 -5.44 -1.25 5.95
C ARG A 15 -4.72 -0.23 5.07
N LEU A 16 -3.89 -0.68 4.13
CA LEU A 16 -3.19 0.21 3.20
C LEU A 16 -4.18 0.94 2.28
N ARG A 17 -5.16 0.21 1.70
CA ARG A 17 -6.23 0.81 0.88
C ARG A 17 -7.04 1.84 1.65
N LYS A 18 -7.46 1.51 2.87
CA LYS A 18 -8.20 2.43 3.75
C LYS A 18 -7.39 3.67 4.11
N ALA A 19 -6.08 3.50 4.36
CA ALA A 19 -5.20 4.62 4.65
C ALA A 19 -5.00 5.54 3.42
N VAL A 20 -4.94 4.99 2.21
CA VAL A 20 -4.92 5.79 0.97
C VAL A 20 -6.20 6.61 0.85
N ALA A 21 -7.37 5.97 0.97
CA ALA A 21 -8.65 6.67 0.90
C ALA A 21 -8.80 7.75 2.00
N HIS A 22 -8.32 7.48 3.21
CA HIS A 22 -8.34 8.45 4.30
C HIS A 22 -7.40 9.64 4.03
N ALA A 23 -6.23 9.39 3.43
CA ALA A 23 -5.32 10.44 3.02
C ALA A 23 -5.93 11.35 1.95
N ASP A 24 -6.68 10.79 1.00
CA ASP A 24 -7.42 11.57 0.01
C ASP A 24 -8.47 12.47 0.68
N ALA A 25 -9.24 11.94 1.62
CA ALA A 25 -10.24 12.70 2.37
C ALA A 25 -9.63 13.87 3.15
N ILE A 26 -8.52 13.64 3.87
CA ILE A 26 -7.77 14.71 4.57
C ILE A 26 -7.29 15.76 3.58
N SER A 27 -6.87 15.35 2.38
CA SER A 27 -6.31 16.27 1.38
C SER A 27 -7.34 17.16 0.70
N THR A 28 -8.63 16.81 0.80
CA THR A 28 -9.75 17.60 0.28
C THR A 28 -10.42 18.45 1.37
N ASP A 29 -10.02 18.30 2.63
CA ASP A 29 -10.55 19.06 3.76
C ASP A 29 -10.05 20.51 3.73
N GLN A 30 -10.92 21.46 4.05
CA GLN A 30 -10.59 22.90 4.10
C GLN A 30 -9.78 23.26 5.35
N ALA A 31 -9.87 22.46 6.41
CA ALA A 31 -9.13 22.66 7.65
C ALA A 31 -8.50 21.33 8.13
N PRO A 32 -7.49 20.81 7.39
CA PRO A 32 -6.96 19.48 7.62
C PRO A 32 -6.33 19.33 9.00
N GLN A 33 -6.73 18.29 9.73
CA GLN A 33 -6.19 18.00 11.06
C GLN A 33 -4.79 17.39 10.96
N ILE A 34 -3.76 18.17 11.33
CA ILE A 34 -2.34 17.79 11.23
C ILE A 34 -1.99 16.52 12.00
N LEU A 35 -2.62 16.29 13.16
CA LEU A 35 -2.42 15.06 13.92
C LEU A 35 -2.94 13.82 13.15
N HIS A 36 -4.07 13.95 12.45
CA HIS A 36 -4.62 12.88 11.62
C HIS A 36 -3.78 12.63 10.37
N ALA A 37 -3.25 13.70 9.74
CA ALA A 37 -2.31 13.57 8.63
C ALA A 37 -1.05 12.80 9.05
N ASN A 38 -0.44 13.14 10.18
CA ASN A 38 0.73 12.44 10.71
C ASN A 38 0.45 10.95 11.01
N ARG A 39 -0.65 10.65 11.71
CA ARG A 39 -1.05 9.26 11.99
C ARG A 39 -1.29 8.46 10.70
N THR A 40 -1.92 9.09 9.71
CA THR A 40 -2.18 8.43 8.42
C THR A 40 -0.89 8.16 7.66
N ILE A 41 0.11 9.06 7.70
CA ILE A 41 1.45 8.80 7.14
C ILE A 41 2.11 7.58 7.79
N THR A 42 2.02 7.44 9.12
CA THR A 42 2.56 6.27 9.82
C THR A 42 1.91 4.98 9.32
N VAL A 43 0.58 4.93 9.27
CA VAL A 43 -0.17 3.76 8.79
C VAL A 43 0.15 3.44 7.33
N LEU A 44 0.21 4.45 6.45
CA LEU A 44 0.61 4.29 5.06
C LEU A 44 2.02 3.67 4.97
N THR A 45 2.97 4.20 5.74
CA THR A 45 4.37 3.77 5.68
C THR A 45 4.54 2.32 6.14
N GLU A 46 3.99 1.97 7.30
CA GLU A 46 4.11 0.61 7.86
C GLU A 46 3.48 -0.44 6.95
N ASN A 47 2.25 -0.20 6.49
CA ASN A 47 1.55 -1.18 5.65
C ASN A 47 2.15 -1.23 4.24
N ARG A 48 2.66 -0.11 3.68
CA ARG A 48 3.37 -0.11 2.41
C ARG A 48 4.63 -0.96 2.46
N ILE A 49 5.45 -0.85 3.52
CA ILE A 49 6.67 -1.66 3.67
C ILE A 49 6.31 -3.14 3.69
N PHE A 50 5.29 -3.51 4.45
CA PHE A 50 4.83 -4.89 4.54
C PHE A 50 4.32 -5.42 3.19
N VAL A 51 3.46 -4.66 2.51
CA VAL A 51 2.90 -5.05 1.20
C VAL A 51 3.98 -5.12 0.12
N ALA A 52 5.00 -4.25 0.17
CA ALA A 52 6.15 -4.30 -0.74
C ALA A 52 6.98 -5.58 -0.54
N ALA A 53 7.25 -5.96 0.71
CA ALA A 53 7.93 -7.21 1.02
C ALA A 53 7.13 -8.42 0.53
N HIS A 54 5.81 -8.42 0.73
CA HIS A 54 4.94 -9.48 0.22
C HIS A 54 4.94 -9.55 -1.31
N ALA A 55 4.84 -8.41 -2.01
CA ALA A 55 4.91 -8.37 -3.47
C ALA A 55 6.24 -8.95 -3.98
N GLN A 56 7.35 -8.65 -3.31
CA GLN A 56 8.66 -9.24 -3.64
C GLN A 56 8.68 -10.76 -3.46
N SER A 57 8.14 -11.28 -2.35
CA SER A 57 8.03 -12.72 -2.15
C SER A 57 7.15 -13.40 -3.21
N LEU A 58 6.07 -12.75 -3.67
CA LEU A 58 5.24 -13.27 -4.77
C LEU A 58 6.02 -13.30 -6.10
N ILE A 59 6.81 -12.27 -6.41
CA ILE A 59 7.67 -12.27 -7.60
C ILE A 59 8.62 -13.46 -7.56
N GLU A 60 9.32 -13.67 -6.44
CA GLU A 60 10.24 -14.79 -6.26
C GLU A 60 9.54 -16.14 -6.45
N GLN A 61 8.37 -16.32 -5.83
CA GLN A 61 7.56 -17.53 -5.99
C GLN A 61 7.13 -17.78 -7.43
N ILE A 62 6.69 -16.73 -8.16
CA ILE A 62 6.28 -16.85 -9.55
C ILE A 62 7.47 -17.25 -10.42
N VAL A 63 8.62 -16.56 -10.27
CA VAL A 63 9.83 -16.82 -11.06
C VAL A 63 10.37 -18.24 -10.80
N SER A 64 10.34 -18.70 -9.55
CA SER A 64 10.84 -20.04 -9.19
C SER A 64 9.91 -21.19 -9.59
N ASN A 65 8.59 -20.98 -9.59
CA ASN A 65 7.62 -22.07 -9.70
C ASN A 65 6.73 -22.03 -10.96
N THR A 66 6.79 -20.96 -11.76
CA THR A 66 5.94 -20.79 -12.96
C THR A 66 6.80 -20.84 -14.23
N PRO A 67 6.41 -21.59 -15.28
CA PRO A 67 7.11 -21.58 -16.56
C PRO A 67 7.19 -20.17 -17.16
N LEU A 68 8.35 -19.80 -17.74
CA LEU A 68 8.59 -18.48 -18.36
C LEU A 68 7.42 -17.90 -19.17
N PRO A 69 6.79 -18.63 -20.13
CA PRO A 69 5.70 -18.06 -20.94
C PRO A 69 4.43 -17.70 -20.13
N MET A 70 4.29 -18.18 -18.89
CA MET A 70 3.15 -17.91 -18.02
C MET A 70 3.47 -16.87 -16.92
N GLN A 71 4.75 -16.52 -16.72
CA GLN A 71 5.16 -15.62 -15.65
C GLN A 71 4.56 -14.22 -15.81
N ASP A 72 4.54 -13.67 -17.03
CA ASP A 72 3.98 -12.34 -17.28
C ASP A 72 2.51 -12.25 -16.85
N SER A 73 1.70 -13.26 -17.20
CA SER A 73 0.29 -13.31 -16.80
C SER A 73 0.14 -13.38 -15.27
N ALA A 74 0.97 -14.21 -14.61
CA ALA A 74 0.94 -14.34 -13.15
C ALA A 74 1.37 -13.04 -12.44
N LEU A 75 2.42 -12.37 -12.94
CA LEU A 75 2.88 -11.09 -12.42
C LEU A 75 1.80 -10.00 -12.59
N VAL A 76 1.15 -9.94 -13.74
CA VAL A 76 0.05 -9.01 -13.99
C VAL A 76 -1.13 -9.28 -13.06
N GLN A 77 -1.48 -10.55 -12.83
CA GLN A 77 -2.63 -10.92 -12.01
C GLN A 77 -2.39 -10.67 -10.51
N HIS A 78 -1.21 -11.02 -10.00
CA HIS A 78 -0.98 -11.09 -8.55
C HIS A 78 -0.09 -9.97 -8.02
N VAL A 79 0.90 -9.50 -8.80
CA VAL A 79 1.88 -8.51 -8.34
C VAL A 79 1.47 -7.09 -8.71
N ARG A 80 0.98 -6.89 -9.94
CA ARG A 80 0.59 -5.55 -10.43
C ARG A 80 -0.43 -4.82 -9.55
N PRO A 81 -1.47 -5.46 -8.99
CA PRO A 81 -2.39 -4.78 -8.08
C PRO A 81 -1.70 -4.25 -6.82
N LEU A 82 -0.68 -4.95 -6.31
CA LEU A 82 0.07 -4.54 -5.13
C LEU A 82 1.02 -3.38 -5.44
N THR A 83 1.70 -3.41 -6.59
CA THR A 83 2.60 -2.32 -7.00
C THR A 83 1.84 -1.01 -7.23
N ILE A 84 0.65 -1.08 -7.84
CA ILE A 84 -0.25 0.09 -7.98
C ILE A 84 -0.65 0.64 -6.60
N LEU A 85 -1.04 -0.23 -5.66
CA LEU A 85 -1.43 0.20 -4.32
C LEU A 85 -0.25 0.85 -3.56
N ILE A 86 0.96 0.32 -3.71
CA ILE A 86 2.18 0.90 -3.15
C ILE A 86 2.45 2.29 -3.73
N GLU A 87 2.30 2.47 -5.04
CA GLU A 87 2.45 3.75 -5.71
C GLU A 87 1.42 4.77 -5.21
N GLN A 88 0.16 4.38 -5.11
CA GLN A 88 -0.90 5.22 -4.54
C GLN A 88 -0.58 5.63 -3.10
N ALA A 89 -0.08 4.71 -2.27
CA ALA A 89 0.35 5.02 -0.91
C ALA A 89 1.52 6.01 -0.86
N ASN A 90 2.48 5.94 -1.80
CA ASN A 90 3.57 6.91 -1.92
C ASN A 90 3.05 8.30 -2.23
N ILE A 91 2.16 8.41 -3.21
CA ILE A 91 1.54 9.67 -3.63
C ILE A 91 0.73 10.27 -2.47
N ALA A 92 -0.09 9.46 -1.81
CA ALA A 92 -0.87 9.86 -0.65
C ALA A 92 0.02 10.40 0.49
N ALA A 93 1.08 9.68 0.85
CA ALA A 93 2.00 10.12 1.91
C ALA A 93 2.73 11.41 1.53
N ALA A 94 3.17 11.56 0.28
CA ALA A 94 3.78 12.80 -0.20
C ALA A 94 2.82 13.99 -0.13
N ARG A 95 1.54 13.78 -0.48
CA ARG A 95 0.50 14.81 -0.40
C ARG A 95 0.25 15.26 1.04
N LEU A 96 0.11 14.31 1.97
CA LEU A 96 -0.05 14.63 3.39
C LEU A 96 1.15 15.39 3.97
N ARG A 97 2.38 15.03 3.58
CA ARG A 97 3.59 15.78 3.98
C ARG A 97 3.56 17.24 3.51
N LYS A 98 3.07 17.50 2.30
CA LYS A 98 2.88 18.88 1.81
C LYS A 98 1.89 19.66 2.66
N ILE A 99 0.77 19.03 3.04
CA ILE A 99 -0.22 19.66 3.93
C ILE A 99 0.42 20.01 5.26
N ILE A 100 1.15 19.07 5.87
CA ILE A 100 1.83 19.31 7.16
C ILE A 100 2.80 20.48 7.04
N GLY A 101 3.64 20.50 6.00
CA GLY A 101 4.59 21.59 5.78
C GLY A 101 3.95 22.95 5.49
N ALA A 102 2.71 22.99 5.01
CA ALA A 102 1.97 24.24 4.79
C ALA A 102 1.35 24.82 6.08
N HIS A 103 1.33 24.07 7.18
CA HIS A 103 0.75 24.45 8.47
C HIS A 103 1.80 24.51 9.60
N GLN A 104 3.08 24.55 9.25
CA GLN A 104 4.23 24.78 10.15
C GLN A 104 4.72 26.23 9.99
#